data_AF-A0A7V8Y8B3-F1
#
_entry.id   AF-A0A7V8Y8B3-F1
#
_cell.length_a   1.000
_cell.length_b   1.000
_cell.length_c   1.000
_cell.angle_alpha   90.00
_cell.angle_beta   90.00
_cell.angle_gamma   90.00
#
_symmetry.space_group_name_H-M   'P 1'
#
loop_
_entity.id
_entity.type
_entity.pdbx_description
1 polymer ?
#
loop_
_entity_poly.entity_id
_entity_poly.type
_entity_poly.pdbx_seq_one_letter_code
_entity_poly.pdbx_strand_id
1 'polypeptide(L)'
;MRRVAALAAAAALAVAPNAWAAPLENGIIEGRVTNGTSSRPQPGVEVVLKRTRPDGSEAKTWTATTDRLGRFRFAGLATGEDRLYALDARYRGASFAGGVVTIPTQRPAPVIETTLKVWRPTSHPGAILILRDSLFVRPFEGGLSVLESLTIVNPTDRAYIGRARAMDADPKG
;
A
#
# COMPACT_ATOMS: atom_id res chain seq x y z
N MET A 1 70.00 -16.24 39.04
CA MET A 1 68.62 -16.65 39.41
C MET A 1 67.65 -16.04 38.40
N ARG A 2 66.94 -16.87 37.63
CA ARG A 2 66.07 -16.48 36.49
C ARG A 2 64.80 -15.81 37.01
N ARG A 3 64.44 -14.63 36.49
CA ARG A 3 63.08 -14.08 36.59
C ARG A 3 62.51 -13.99 35.18
N VAL A 4 61.58 -14.88 34.86
CA VAL A 4 60.80 -14.87 33.62
C VAL A 4 59.57 -14.03 33.90
N ALA A 5 59.48 -12.85 33.30
CA ALA A 5 58.28 -12.02 33.34
C ALA A 5 57.38 -12.44 32.17
N ALA A 6 56.23 -13.04 32.46
CA ALA A 6 55.21 -13.35 31.48
C ALA A 6 54.45 -12.06 31.13
N LEU A 7 54.57 -11.61 29.88
CA LEU A 7 53.68 -10.58 29.33
C LEU A 7 52.36 -11.22 28.93
N ALA A 8 51.28 -10.85 29.64
CA ALA A 8 49.91 -11.14 29.23
C ALA A 8 49.50 -10.14 28.14
N ALA A 9 49.33 -10.62 26.91
CA ALA A 9 48.76 -9.83 25.82
C ALA A 9 47.22 -9.88 25.92
N ALA A 10 46.62 -8.78 26.36
CA ALA A 10 45.17 -8.61 26.33
C ALA A 10 44.71 -8.29 24.89
N ALA A 11 44.09 -9.25 24.22
CA ALA A 11 43.44 -9.02 22.93
C ALA A 11 42.13 -8.26 23.14
N ALA A 12 42.11 -6.97 22.81
CA ALA A 12 40.88 -6.19 22.75
C ALA A 12 40.03 -6.65 21.55
N LEU A 13 38.91 -7.33 21.80
CA LEU A 13 37.88 -7.52 20.79
C LEU A 13 37.27 -6.15 20.46
N ALA A 14 37.63 -5.59 19.31
CA ALA A 14 36.91 -4.46 18.74
C ALA A 14 35.51 -4.92 18.31
N VAL A 15 34.50 -4.61 19.11
CA VAL A 15 33.10 -4.65 18.66
C VAL A 15 32.97 -3.54 17.63
N ALA A 16 32.96 -3.91 16.35
CA ALA A 16 32.65 -2.95 15.29
C ALA A 16 31.23 -2.41 15.56
N PRO A 17 31.01 -1.09 15.55
CA PRO A 17 29.66 -0.57 15.62
C PRO A 17 28.88 -1.12 14.43
N ASN A 18 27.72 -1.69 14.70
CA ASN A 18 26.77 -2.08 13.67
C ASN A 18 26.40 -0.82 12.91
N ALA A 19 27.09 -0.55 11.80
CA ALA A 19 26.77 0.56 10.93
C ALA A 19 25.39 0.23 10.35
N TRP A 20 24.35 0.90 10.85
CA TRP A 20 23.12 1.04 10.08
C TRP A 20 23.54 1.67 8.76
N ALA A 21 23.61 0.86 7.72
CA ALA A 21 23.97 1.33 6.40
C ALA A 21 23.01 2.46 6.05
N ALA A 22 23.55 3.63 5.76
CA ALA A 22 22.73 4.76 5.36
C ALA A 22 21.85 4.36 4.16
N PRO A 23 20.58 4.79 4.11
CA PRO A 23 19.68 4.51 3.01
C PRO A 23 20.35 4.83 1.66
N LEU A 24 20.33 3.88 0.73
CA LEU A 24 20.78 4.14 -0.63
C LEU A 24 19.59 4.67 -1.43
N GLU A 25 19.75 5.78 -2.15
CA GLU A 25 18.72 6.33 -3.05
C GLU A 25 18.83 5.71 -4.45
N ASN A 26 18.83 4.39 -4.52
CA ASN A 26 18.97 3.64 -5.78
C ASN A 26 17.85 2.62 -6.00
N GLY A 27 16.89 2.52 -5.08
CA GLY A 27 15.76 1.61 -5.16
C GLY A 27 14.84 1.92 -6.35
N ILE A 28 14.24 0.86 -6.89
CA ILE A 28 13.33 0.93 -8.03
C ILE A 28 12.04 0.20 -7.67
N ILE A 29 10.91 0.85 -7.94
CA ILE A 29 9.60 0.18 -7.99
C ILE A 29 9.09 0.31 -9.42
N GLU A 30 8.80 -0.81 -10.06
CA GLU A 30 8.20 -0.82 -11.38
C GLU A 30 7.10 -1.86 -11.47
N GLY A 31 6.27 -1.75 -12.49
CA GLY A 31 5.12 -2.62 -12.58
C GLY A 31 4.21 -2.34 -13.74
N ARG A 32 3.05 -2.99 -13.70
CA ARG A 32 1.99 -2.83 -14.70
C ARG A 32 0.64 -2.65 -14.04
N VAL A 33 -0.18 -1.78 -14.61
CA VAL A 33 -1.62 -1.74 -14.34
C VAL A 33 -2.36 -2.56 -15.39
N THR A 34 -3.25 -3.43 -14.92
CA THR A 34 -4.15 -4.22 -15.76
C THR A 34 -5.60 -3.89 -15.47
N ASN A 35 -6.45 -4.02 -16.49
CA ASN A 35 -7.88 -3.95 -16.31
C ASN A 35 -8.37 -5.26 -15.68
N GLY A 36 -8.97 -5.21 -14.50
CA GLY A 36 -9.34 -6.42 -13.75
C GLY A 36 -10.47 -7.25 -14.36
N THR A 37 -11.20 -6.72 -15.35
CA THR A 37 -12.21 -7.46 -16.11
C THR A 37 -11.60 -8.19 -17.31
N SER A 38 -10.83 -7.47 -18.12
CA SER A 38 -10.29 -7.99 -19.38
C SER A 38 -8.89 -8.59 -19.25
N SER A 39 -8.23 -8.42 -18.11
CA SER A 39 -6.82 -8.74 -17.86
C SER A 39 -5.82 -8.09 -18.82
N ARG A 40 -6.27 -7.12 -19.64
CA ARG A 40 -5.42 -6.40 -20.59
C ARG A 40 -4.65 -5.27 -19.89
N PRO A 41 -3.48 -4.87 -20.42
CA PRO A 41 -2.79 -3.68 -19.94
C PRO A 41 -3.67 -2.43 -20.00
N GLN A 42 -3.62 -1.60 -18.96
CA GLN A 42 -4.43 -0.40 -18.87
C GLN A 42 -3.53 0.86 -18.95
N PRO A 43 -3.51 1.55 -20.11
CA PRO A 43 -2.77 2.80 -20.27
C PRO A 43 -3.50 3.98 -19.62
N GLY A 44 -2.76 5.06 -19.37
CA GLY A 44 -3.31 6.34 -18.91
C GLY A 44 -3.83 6.31 -17.47
N VAL A 45 -3.33 5.40 -16.64
CA VAL A 45 -3.64 5.32 -15.21
C VAL A 45 -2.58 6.11 -14.46
N GLU A 46 -3.01 7.03 -13.58
CA GLU A 46 -2.09 7.68 -12.65
C GLU A 46 -1.80 6.72 -11.50
N VAL A 47 -0.56 6.30 -11.36
CA VAL A 47 -0.07 5.53 -10.22
C VAL A 47 0.53 6.51 -9.23
N VAL A 48 0.01 6.50 -8.01
CA VAL A 48 0.50 7.28 -6.88
C VAL A 48 1.30 6.36 -5.99
N LEU A 49 2.53 6.77 -5.69
CA LEU A 49 3.39 6.09 -4.73
C LEU A 49 3.54 6.98 -3.52
N LYS A 50 3.21 6.48 -2.32
CA LYS A 50 3.42 7.18 -1.05
C LYS A 50 4.41 6.41 -0.21
N ARG A 51 5.48 7.07 0.22
CA ARG A 51 6.42 6.55 1.22
C ARG A 51 6.09 7.12 2.58
N THR A 52 6.08 6.30 3.61
CA THR A 52 6.06 6.71 5.02
C THR A 52 6.99 5.81 5.84
N ARG A 53 7.35 6.25 7.05
CA ARG A 53 7.86 5.32 8.07
C ARG A 53 6.71 4.56 8.74
N PRO A 54 6.98 3.45 9.46
CA PRO A 54 5.97 2.70 10.22
C PRO A 54 5.18 3.55 11.22
N ASP A 55 5.79 4.60 11.78
CA ASP A 55 5.14 5.55 12.69
C ASP A 55 4.30 6.63 11.97
N GLY A 56 4.21 6.56 10.64
CA GLY A 56 3.50 7.53 9.81
C GLY A 56 4.28 8.81 9.46
N SER A 57 5.51 8.98 9.96
CA SER A 57 6.35 10.14 9.65
C SER A 57 6.96 10.09 8.24
N GLU A 58 7.57 11.21 7.81
CA GLU A 58 8.27 11.36 6.52
C GLU A 58 7.45 10.97 5.27
N ALA A 59 6.20 11.44 5.20
CA ALA A 59 5.37 11.24 4.03
C ALA A 59 5.97 11.92 2.78
N LYS A 60 6.28 11.13 1.75
CA LYS A 60 6.67 11.64 0.42
C LYS A 60 5.81 10.97 -0.64
N THR A 61 5.47 11.70 -1.69
CA THR A 61 4.60 11.22 -2.76
C THR A 61 5.25 11.41 -4.12
N TRP A 62 5.07 10.42 -4.98
CA TRP A 62 5.43 10.43 -6.39
C TRP A 62 4.24 10.02 -7.23
N THR A 63 4.21 10.45 -8.48
CA THR A 63 3.22 10.03 -9.47
C THR A 63 3.88 9.58 -10.76
N ALA A 64 3.27 8.60 -11.42
CA ALA A 64 3.65 8.15 -12.74
C ALA A 64 2.38 7.82 -13.55
N THR A 65 2.38 8.06 -14.85
CA THR A 65 1.26 7.65 -15.72
C THR A 65 1.65 6.40 -16.49
N THR A 66 0.75 5.41 -16.55
CA THR A 66 1.05 4.18 -17.28
C THR A 66 1.17 4.37 -18.78
N ASP A 67 2.16 3.71 -19.38
CA ASP A 67 2.39 3.71 -20.82
C ASP A 67 1.34 2.88 -21.60
N ARG A 68 1.51 2.77 -22.93
CA ARG A 68 0.62 1.98 -23.82
C ARG A 68 0.54 0.49 -23.46
N LEU A 69 1.55 -0.03 -22.77
CA LEU A 69 1.63 -1.40 -22.27
C LEU A 69 1.27 -1.49 -20.78
N GLY A 70 0.65 -0.44 -20.23
CA GLY A 70 0.23 -0.36 -18.83
C GLY A 70 1.38 -0.22 -17.84
N ARG A 71 2.62 0.01 -18.28
CA ARG A 71 3.81 0.00 -17.41
C ARG A 71 4.01 1.34 -16.71
N PHE A 72 4.52 1.29 -15.49
CA PHE A 72 4.97 2.45 -14.72
C PHE A 72 6.29 2.14 -14.02
N ARG A 73 6.99 3.19 -13.62
CA ARG A 73 8.29 3.07 -12.96
C ARG A 73 8.61 4.27 -12.08
N PHE A 74 9.15 4.00 -10.89
CA PHE A 74 9.73 4.95 -9.94
C PHE A 74 11.19 4.57 -9.67
N ALA A 75 12.09 5.54 -9.68
CA ALA A 75 13.53 5.36 -9.50
C ALA A 75 14.08 6.24 -8.38
N GLY A 76 15.29 5.95 -7.92
CA GLY A 76 15.97 6.77 -6.92
C GLY A 76 15.26 6.75 -5.57
N LEU A 77 14.65 5.62 -5.24
CA LEU A 77 13.92 5.45 -3.98
C LEU A 77 14.88 5.03 -2.87
N ALA A 78 14.66 5.58 -1.68
CA ALA A 78 15.45 5.22 -0.50
C ALA A 78 15.20 3.76 -0.11
N THR A 79 16.26 2.97 0.01
CA THR A 79 16.20 1.59 0.54
C THR A 79 16.20 1.58 2.06
N GLY A 80 15.66 0.52 2.66
CA GLY A 80 15.55 0.30 4.09
C GLY A 80 14.20 -0.34 4.46
N GLU A 81 14.23 -1.25 5.44
CA GLU A 81 13.01 -1.91 5.97
C GLU A 81 12.17 -0.96 6.85
N ASP A 82 12.72 0.19 7.25
CA ASP A 82 12.04 1.22 8.04
C ASP A 82 11.14 2.14 7.21
N ARG A 83 10.88 1.79 5.95
CA ARG A 83 10.16 2.62 4.97
C ARG A 83 9.15 1.78 4.21
N LEU A 84 7.89 2.17 4.33
CA LEU A 84 6.77 1.55 3.64
C LEU A 84 6.42 2.37 2.41
N TYR A 85 6.22 1.69 1.28
CA TYR A 85 5.83 2.26 0.00
C TYR A 85 4.45 1.73 -0.37
N ALA A 86 3.42 2.56 -0.25
CA ALA A 86 2.05 2.25 -0.63
C ALA A 86 1.78 2.72 -2.07
N LEU A 87 1.19 1.84 -2.88
CA LEU A 87 0.76 2.15 -4.24
C LEU A 87 -0.76 2.31 -4.32
N ASP A 88 -1.20 3.34 -5.01
CA ASP A 88 -2.58 3.53 -5.41
C ASP A 88 -2.67 3.77 -6.92
N ALA A 89 -3.70 3.25 -7.57
CA ALA A 89 -4.01 3.56 -8.95
C ALA A 89 -5.25 4.43 -9.04
N ARG A 90 -5.13 5.58 -9.71
CA ARG A 90 -6.22 6.49 -10.04
C ARG A 90 -6.65 6.30 -11.48
N TYR A 91 -7.87 5.84 -11.67
CA TYR A 91 -8.43 5.54 -12.98
C TYR A 91 -9.88 6.01 -13.09
N ARG A 92 -10.13 6.94 -14.02
CA ARG A 92 -11.45 7.53 -14.29
C ARG A 92 -12.16 8.05 -13.03
N GLY A 93 -11.43 8.77 -12.18
CA GLY A 93 -11.95 9.36 -10.95
C GLY A 93 -12.11 8.41 -9.76
N ALA A 94 -11.78 7.11 -9.94
CA ALA A 94 -11.78 6.13 -8.87
C ALA A 94 -10.36 5.85 -8.37
N SER A 95 -10.24 5.54 -7.08
CA SER A 95 -8.98 5.08 -6.46
C SER A 95 -9.04 3.57 -6.25
N PHE A 96 -7.98 2.88 -6.66
CA PHE A 96 -7.81 1.44 -6.49
C PHE A 96 -6.56 1.21 -5.66
N ALA A 97 -6.75 0.72 -4.44
CA ALA A 97 -5.66 0.37 -3.56
C ALA A 97 -4.80 -0.73 -4.20
N GLY A 98 -3.51 -0.50 -4.22
CA GLY A 98 -2.51 -1.50 -4.55
C GLY A 98 -2.06 -2.26 -3.31
N GLY A 99 -0.75 -2.56 -3.29
CA GLY A 99 -0.07 -3.13 -2.14
C GLY A 99 0.83 -2.12 -1.43
N VAL A 100 1.34 -2.55 -0.28
CA VAL A 100 2.43 -1.89 0.44
C VAL A 100 3.68 -2.77 0.30
N VAL A 101 4.81 -2.15 -0.02
CA VAL A 101 6.10 -2.84 -0.19
C VAL A 101 7.20 -2.14 0.61
N THR A 102 8.26 -2.87 0.97
CA THR A 102 9.54 -2.30 1.41
C THR A 102 10.57 -2.48 0.30
N ILE A 103 11.63 -1.68 0.33
CA ILE A 103 12.76 -1.83 -0.59
C ILE A 103 13.99 -2.20 0.26
N PRO A 104 14.45 -3.46 0.26
CA PRO A 104 15.56 -3.89 1.11
C PRO A 104 16.86 -3.19 0.74
N THR A 105 17.75 -2.95 1.70
CA THR A 105 19.08 -2.40 1.40
C THR A 105 20.00 -3.51 0.89
N GLN A 106 20.20 -3.60 -0.42
CA GLN A 106 21.06 -4.61 -1.06
C GLN A 106 21.86 -4.07 -2.26
N ARG A 107 22.87 -4.84 -2.69
CA ARG A 107 23.66 -4.60 -3.92
C ARG A 107 23.63 -5.86 -4.80
N PRO A 108 23.31 -5.77 -6.11
CA PRO A 108 22.94 -4.55 -6.85
C PRO A 108 21.63 -3.93 -6.36
N ALA A 109 21.34 -2.71 -6.82
CA ALA A 109 20.14 -1.99 -6.39
C ALA A 109 18.87 -2.84 -6.62
N PRO A 110 17.98 -2.94 -5.63
CA PRO A 110 16.77 -3.75 -5.73
C PRO A 110 15.77 -3.15 -6.72
N VAL A 111 15.14 -4.04 -7.50
CA VAL A 111 13.97 -3.75 -8.32
C VAL A 111 12.78 -4.50 -7.72
N ILE A 112 11.77 -3.76 -7.29
CA ILE A 112 10.52 -4.32 -6.78
C ILE A 112 9.49 -4.27 -7.90
N GLU A 113 9.08 -5.45 -8.38
CA GLU A 113 8.01 -5.58 -9.36
C GLU A 113 6.65 -5.68 -8.68
N THR A 114 5.66 -4.99 -9.22
CA THR A 114 4.28 -5.05 -8.72
C THR A 114 3.25 -5.02 -9.84
N THR A 115 2.05 -5.52 -9.55
CA THR A 115 0.91 -5.46 -10.46
C THR A 115 -0.27 -4.80 -9.77
N LEU A 116 -0.86 -3.80 -10.42
CA LEU A 116 -2.06 -3.12 -9.97
C LEU A 116 -3.23 -3.52 -10.85
N LYS A 117 -4.43 -3.58 -10.26
CA LYS A 117 -5.67 -3.85 -10.99
C LYS A 117 -6.61 -2.67 -10.85
N VAL A 118 -7.20 -2.27 -11.97
CA VAL A 118 -8.26 -1.25 -12.00
C VAL A 118 -9.47 -1.79 -12.76
N TRP A 119 -10.65 -1.33 -12.39
CA TRP A 119 -11.90 -1.66 -13.07
C TRP A 119 -12.55 -0.40 -13.60
N ARG A 120 -13.45 -0.54 -14.57
CA ARG A 120 -14.25 0.60 -15.01
C ARG A 120 -15.16 1.02 -13.85
N PRO A 121 -15.14 2.28 -13.41
CA PRO A 121 -16.01 2.72 -12.32
C PRO A 121 -17.49 2.80 -12.74
N THR A 122 -18.40 2.66 -11.78
CA THR A 122 -19.84 2.91 -11.93
C THR A 122 -20.42 3.51 -10.64
N SER A 123 -21.37 4.41 -10.77
CA SER A 123 -22.18 4.95 -9.67
C SER A 123 -23.65 4.49 -9.75
N HIS A 124 -23.95 3.59 -10.69
CA HIS A 124 -25.29 3.04 -10.85
C HIS A 124 -25.60 2.09 -9.69
N PRO A 125 -26.63 2.33 -8.88
CA PRO A 125 -26.89 1.55 -7.66
C PRO A 125 -27.24 0.10 -7.98
N GLY A 126 -27.84 -0.17 -9.14
CA GLY A 126 -28.08 -1.55 -9.63
C GLY A 126 -26.82 -2.39 -9.86
N ALA A 127 -25.61 -1.83 -9.69
CA ALA A 127 -24.38 -2.62 -9.66
C ALA A 127 -24.17 -3.35 -8.32
N ILE A 128 -24.88 -2.96 -7.26
CA ILE A 128 -24.81 -3.58 -5.94
C ILE A 128 -26.14 -4.26 -5.64
N LEU A 129 -26.08 -5.50 -5.16
CA LEU A 129 -27.24 -6.26 -4.69
C LEU A 129 -27.06 -6.62 -3.21
N ILE A 130 -28.14 -6.48 -2.44
CA ILE A 130 -28.23 -7.06 -1.10
C ILE A 130 -28.73 -8.49 -1.30
N LEU A 131 -27.83 -9.45 -1.13
CA LEU A 131 -28.13 -10.88 -1.33
C LEU A 131 -28.83 -11.47 -0.10
N ARG A 132 -28.50 -10.97 1.09
CA ARG A 132 -29.08 -11.42 2.35
C ARG A 132 -29.15 -10.26 3.34
N ASP A 133 -30.27 -10.19 4.03
CA ASP A 133 -30.50 -9.34 5.18
C ASP A 133 -30.98 -10.24 6.33
N SER A 134 -30.33 -10.19 7.49
CA SER A 134 -30.65 -11.02 8.65
C SER A 134 -30.60 -10.21 9.92
N LEU A 135 -31.74 -10.17 10.61
CA LEU A 135 -31.91 -9.51 11.90
C LEU A 135 -31.94 -10.56 13.02
N PHE A 136 -31.02 -10.45 13.97
CA PHE A 136 -30.96 -11.28 15.15
C PHE A 136 -31.42 -10.45 16.35
N VAL A 137 -32.54 -10.86 16.94
CA VAL A 137 -33.09 -10.22 18.14
C VAL A 137 -32.98 -11.21 19.29
N ARG A 138 -32.35 -10.80 20.39
CA ARG A 138 -32.24 -11.60 21.60
C ARG A 138 -32.45 -10.76 22.85
N PRO A 139 -32.92 -11.34 23.96
CA PRO A 139 -32.90 -10.66 25.25
C PRO A 139 -31.48 -10.24 25.63
N PHE A 140 -31.34 -9.06 26.22
CA PHE A 140 -30.12 -8.59 26.88
C PHE A 140 -30.53 -7.86 28.16
N GLU A 141 -29.67 -7.77 29.15
CA GLU A 141 -30.03 -7.26 30.48
C GLU A 141 -30.82 -5.94 30.40
N GLY A 142 -32.05 -5.94 30.90
CA GLY A 142 -32.95 -4.78 30.87
C GLY A 142 -33.55 -4.42 29.50
N GLY A 143 -33.37 -5.21 28.44
CA GLY A 143 -33.89 -4.91 27.11
C GLY A 143 -33.68 -5.97 26.02
N LEU A 144 -33.56 -5.52 24.77
CA LEU A 144 -33.30 -6.35 23.60
C LEU A 144 -31.94 -5.98 22.99
N SER A 145 -31.17 -6.99 22.59
CA SER A 145 -30.01 -6.85 21.72
C SER A 145 -30.45 -7.17 20.29
N VAL A 146 -30.15 -6.24 19.38
CA VAL A 146 -30.44 -6.35 17.95
C VAL A 146 -29.12 -6.31 17.19
N LEU A 147 -28.88 -7.32 16.36
CA LEU A 147 -27.76 -7.36 15.42
C LEU A 147 -28.31 -7.52 14.00
N GLU A 148 -27.90 -6.64 13.11
CA GLU A 148 -28.21 -6.73 11.68
C GLU A 148 -26.96 -7.23 10.93
N SER A 149 -27.16 -8.18 10.00
CA SER A 149 -26.11 -8.72 9.15
C SER A 149 -26.55 -8.68 7.68
N LEU A 150 -25.83 -7.88 6.89
CA LEU A 150 -26.08 -7.66 5.46
C LEU A 150 -25.00 -8.37 4.64
N THR A 151 -25.41 -9.15 3.64
CA THR A 151 -24.51 -9.65 2.58
C THR A 151 -24.73 -8.82 1.34
N ILE A 152 -23.72 -8.03 0.98
CA ILE A 152 -23.75 -7.13 -0.17
C ILE A 152 -22.78 -7.66 -1.23
N VAL A 153 -23.25 -7.78 -2.47
CA VAL A 153 -22.46 -8.27 -3.60
C VAL A 153 -22.48 -7.28 -4.76
N ASN A 154 -21.38 -7.23 -5.51
CA ASN A 154 -21.32 -6.56 -6.82
C ASN A 154 -21.17 -7.64 -7.89
N PRO A 155 -22.25 -8.08 -8.56
CA PRO A 155 -22.18 -9.14 -9.57
C PRO A 155 -21.69 -8.61 -10.93
N THR A 156 -21.43 -7.31 -11.06
CA THR A 156 -21.02 -6.69 -12.32
C THR A 156 -19.51 -6.77 -12.53
N ASP A 157 -19.06 -6.41 -13.73
CA ASP A 157 -17.66 -6.26 -14.08
C ASP A 157 -17.08 -4.87 -13.76
N ARG A 158 -17.80 -4.05 -12.98
CA ARG A 158 -17.45 -2.64 -12.71
C ARG A 158 -17.17 -2.41 -11.23
N ALA A 159 -16.28 -1.48 -10.94
CA ALA A 159 -16.09 -1.01 -9.57
C ALA A 159 -17.18 -0.01 -9.20
N TYR A 160 -18.02 -0.34 -8.23
CA TYR A 160 -18.98 0.61 -7.68
C TYR A 160 -18.25 1.62 -6.80
N ILE A 161 -18.35 2.91 -7.13
CA ILE A 161 -17.68 4.00 -6.38
C ILE A 161 -18.64 4.84 -5.55
N GLY A 162 -19.88 4.37 -5.38
CA GLY A 162 -20.94 5.15 -4.78
C GLY A 162 -21.43 6.29 -5.67
N ARG A 163 -22.40 7.03 -5.15
CA ARG A 163 -22.69 8.39 -5.63
C ARG A 163 -21.99 9.30 -4.65
N ALA A 164 -21.11 10.17 -5.12
CA ALA A 164 -20.69 11.29 -4.29
C ALA A 164 -21.98 12.07 -3.97
N ARG A 165 -22.49 11.97 -2.73
CA ARG A 165 -23.11 13.17 -2.17
C ARG A 165 -21.94 14.13 -2.06
N ALA A 166 -22.00 15.26 -2.75
CA ALA A 166 -21.34 16.43 -2.19
C ALA A 166 -21.77 16.41 -0.72
N MET A 167 -20.80 16.35 0.20
CA MET A 167 -21.07 16.91 1.51
C MET A 167 -21.45 18.35 1.19
N ASP A 168 -22.76 18.61 1.05
CA ASP A 168 -23.29 19.94 1.18
C ASP A 168 -22.76 20.36 2.54
N ALA A 169 -21.73 21.20 2.49
CA ALA A 169 -21.34 21.98 3.63
C ALA A 169 -22.62 22.72 4.00
N ASP A 170 -23.29 22.23 5.04
CA ASP A 170 -24.28 22.99 5.77
C ASP A 170 -23.58 24.29 6.16
N PRO A 171 -23.87 25.42 5.48
CA PRO A 171 -23.36 26.69 5.93
C PRO A 171 -24.20 27.00 7.16
N LYS A 172 -23.61 26.77 8.33
CA LYS A 172 -24.22 27.07 9.62
C LYS A 172 -25.04 28.35 9.53
N GLY A 173 -26.36 28.20 9.72
CA GLY A 173 -27.26 29.31 10.02
C GLY A 173 -26.97 29.89 11.39
#